data_AF-T0ZFG5-F1
#
_entry.id   AF-T0ZFG5-F1
#
_cell.length_a   1.000
_cell.length_b   1.000
_cell.length_c   1.000
_cell.angle_alpha   90.00
_cell.angle_beta   90.00
_cell.angle_gamma   90.00
#
_symmetry.space_group_name_H-M   'P 1'
#
loop_
_entity.id
_entity.type
_entity.pdbx_description
1 polymer ?
#
loop_
_entity_poly.entity_id
_entity_poly.type
_entity_poly.pdbx_seq_one_letter_code
_entity_poly.pdbx_strand_id
1 'polypeptide(L)'
;ETLGFHWLAEPQRRALMRVLREELGRTSDRARLLQFARCWLYEHQLIVPRERELRTMIAKAIRTHERQLARTIVETVDPPLLARWRSTITEPRESGTTVQSWLWAAPAKHSSRQIEEVLERVELLRQLGVSSGT
;
A
#
# COMPACT_ATOMS: atom_id res chain seq x y z
N GLU A 1 -26.47 18.64 28.39
CA GLU A 1 -25.44 18.95 27.39
C GLU A 1 -25.11 17.66 26.64
N THR A 2 -25.49 17.57 25.36
CA THR A 2 -25.07 16.47 24.49
C THR A 2 -23.61 16.70 24.12
N LEU A 3 -22.79 15.65 24.15
CA LEU A 3 -21.31 15.67 24.06
C LEU A 3 -20.71 16.26 22.75
N GLY A 4 -21.44 17.09 21.99
CA GLY A 4 -20.97 17.70 20.74
C GLY A 4 -20.80 16.71 19.59
N PHE A 5 -21.20 15.45 19.76
CA PHE A 5 -21.02 14.43 18.74
C PHE A 5 -22.10 14.49 17.66
N HIS A 6 -21.67 14.52 16.40
CA HIS A 6 -22.55 14.52 15.23
C HIS A 6 -22.47 13.19 14.46
N TRP A 7 -23.56 12.82 13.79
CA TRP A 7 -23.55 11.68 12.89
C TRP A 7 -22.65 11.93 11.68
N LEU A 8 -22.04 10.86 11.15
CA LEU A 8 -21.24 10.93 9.92
C LEU A 8 -22.15 11.22 8.71
N ALA A 9 -22.35 12.49 8.39
CA ALA A 9 -23.01 12.90 7.16
C ALA A 9 -22.06 12.81 5.95
N GLU A 10 -22.64 12.91 4.75
CA GLU A 10 -21.90 12.69 3.50
C GLU A 10 -20.72 13.67 3.29
N PRO A 11 -20.78 14.96 3.66
CA PRO A 11 -19.62 15.85 3.60
C PRO A 11 -18.44 15.34 4.45
N GLN A 12 -18.70 14.88 5.68
CA GLN A 12 -17.70 14.34 6.58
C GLN A 12 -17.15 13.01 6.09
N ARG A 13 -18.00 12.16 5.49
CA ARG A 13 -17.55 10.94 4.81
C ARG A 13 -16.58 11.26 3.68
N ARG A 14 -16.86 12.28 2.86
CA ARG A 14 -15.95 12.72 1.80
C ARG A 14 -14.63 13.26 2.37
N ALA A 15 -14.69 14.03 3.45
CA ALA A 15 -13.50 14.53 4.15
C ALA A 15 -12.64 13.38 4.69
N LEU A 16 -13.23 12.41 5.38
CA LEU A 16 -12.55 11.20 5.85
C LEU A 16 -11.90 10.44 4.69
N MET A 17 -12.62 10.25 3.58
CA MET A 17 -12.08 9.57 2.41
C MET A 17 -10.92 10.34 1.75
N ARG A 18 -10.88 11.67 1.85
CA ARG A 18 -9.74 12.48 1.36
C ARG A 18 -8.51 12.23 2.22
N VAL A 19 -8.63 12.37 3.55
CA VAL A 19 -7.48 12.16 4.45
C VAL A 19 -7.00 10.71 4.44
N LEU A 20 -7.90 9.73 4.26
CA LEU A 20 -7.51 8.34 4.08
C LEU A 20 -6.70 8.11 2.80
N ARG A 21 -6.99 8.83 1.71
CA ARG A 21 -6.20 8.73 0.47
C ARG A 21 -4.83 9.37 0.61
N GLU A 22 -4.73 10.49 1.32
CA GLU A 22 -3.45 11.12 1.63
C GLU A 22 -2.59 10.18 2.48
N GLU A 23 -3.20 9.52 3.48
CA GLU A 23 -2.46 8.60 4.35
C GLU A 23 -2.14 7.26 3.69
N LEU A 24 -2.92 6.82 2.71
CA LEU A 24 -2.57 5.71 1.83
C LEU A 24 -1.29 5.96 1.02
N GLY A 25 -0.95 7.22 0.75
CA GLY A 25 0.33 7.58 0.13
C GLY A 25 1.54 7.34 1.06
N ARG A 26 1.32 7.19 2.38
CA ARG A 26 2.37 6.96 3.38
C ARG A 26 2.38 5.53 3.91
N THR A 27 1.23 4.85 3.91
CA THR A 27 1.12 3.49 4.45
C THR A 27 0.00 2.69 3.77
N SER A 28 0.27 1.41 3.51
CA SER A 28 -0.73 0.44 3.05
C SER A 28 -1.27 -0.43 4.18
N ASP A 29 -0.85 -0.20 5.43
CA ASP A 29 -1.25 -1.00 6.59
C ASP A 29 -2.70 -0.69 7.00
N ARG A 30 -3.57 -1.71 6.87
CA ARG A 30 -4.99 -1.63 7.21
C ARG A 30 -5.25 -1.34 8.69
N ALA A 31 -4.44 -1.89 9.59
CA ALA A 31 -4.61 -1.67 11.02
C ALA A 31 -4.28 -0.23 11.38
N ARG A 32 -3.19 0.31 10.81
CA ARG A 32 -2.81 1.71 10.94
C ARG A 32 -3.86 2.66 10.36
N LEU A 33 -4.41 2.35 9.18
CA LEU A 33 -5.50 3.14 8.58
C LEU A 33 -6.77 3.11 9.42
N LEU A 34 -7.09 1.98 10.05
CA LEU A 34 -8.23 1.87 10.96
C LEU A 34 -8.03 2.72 12.21
N GLN A 35 -6.84 2.68 12.80
CA GLN A 35 -6.50 3.52 13.95
C GLN A 35 -6.57 5.00 13.58
N PHE A 36 -5.99 5.38 12.44
CA PHE A 36 -6.04 6.75 11.92
C PHE A 36 -7.48 7.23 11.73
N ALA A 37 -8.33 6.43 11.10
CA ALA A 37 -9.75 6.77 10.90
C ALA A 37 -10.48 6.99 12.24
N ARG A 38 -10.20 6.19 13.26
CA ARG A 38 -10.78 6.37 14.60
C ARG A 38 -10.33 7.67 15.26
N CYS A 39 -9.03 7.97 15.24
CA CYS A 39 -8.50 9.23 15.78
C CYS A 39 -9.15 10.43 15.08
N TRP A 40 -9.20 10.42 13.75
CA TRP A 40 -9.80 11.49 12.98
C TRP A 40 -11.29 11.72 13.32
N LEU A 41 -12.07 10.64 13.43
CA LEU A 41 -13.49 10.73 13.80
C LEU A 41 -13.67 11.31 15.21
N TYR A 42 -12.83 10.92 16.15
CA TYR A 42 -12.86 11.42 17.52
C TYR A 42 -12.51 12.91 17.57
N GLU A 43 -11.44 13.32 16.90
CA GLU A 43 -10.98 14.72 16.80
C GLU A 43 -12.06 15.64 16.20
N HIS A 44 -12.86 15.13 15.26
CA HIS A 44 -13.94 15.90 14.61
C HIS A 44 -15.29 15.77 15.33
N GLN A 45 -15.32 15.18 16.54
CA GLN A 45 -16.53 14.94 17.33
C GLN A 45 -17.62 14.21 16.52
N LEU A 46 -17.23 13.15 15.82
CA LEU A 46 -18.16 12.34 15.02
C LEU A 46 -18.46 11.02 15.73
N ILE A 47 -19.74 10.63 15.73
CA ILE A 47 -20.14 9.30 16.23
C ILE A 47 -19.48 8.26 15.34
N VAL A 48 -18.61 7.45 15.95
CA VAL A 48 -17.86 6.41 15.26
C VAL A 48 -18.85 5.41 14.63
N PRO A 49 -18.89 5.27 13.29
CA PRO A 49 -19.70 4.25 12.64
C PRO A 49 -19.27 2.86 13.11
N ARG A 50 -20.12 1.85 12.90
CA ARG A 50 -19.72 0.47 13.21
C ARG A 50 -18.38 0.16 12.55
N GLU A 51 -17.49 -0.50 13.27
CA GLU A 51 -16.14 -0.81 12.79
C GLU A 51 -16.13 -1.51 11.42
N ARG A 52 -17.14 -2.34 11.13
CA ARG A 52 -17.37 -2.97 9.82
C ARG A 52 -17.53 -1.93 8.69
N GLU A 53 -18.24 -0.84 8.94
CA GLU A 53 -18.44 0.23 7.96
C GLU A 53 -17.13 0.97 7.70
N LEU A 54 -16.34 1.23 8.76
CA LEU A 54 -15.00 1.81 8.63
C LEU A 54 -14.06 0.92 7.82
N ARG A 55 -14.02 -0.38 8.11
CA ARG A 55 -13.25 -1.35 7.32
C ARG A 55 -13.66 -1.37 5.86
N THR A 56 -14.97 -1.26 5.58
CA THR A 56 -15.49 -1.24 4.21
C THR A 56 -15.07 0.04 3.47
N MET A 57 -15.11 1.19 4.14
CA MET A 57 -14.61 2.45 3.58
C MET A 57 -13.12 2.39 3.30
N ILE A 58 -12.31 1.86 4.23
CA ILE A 58 -10.86 1.69 4.06
C ILE A 58 -10.57 0.74 2.89
N ALA A 59 -11.26 -0.40 2.79
CA ALA A 59 -11.10 -1.32 1.67
C ALA A 59 -11.46 -0.68 0.33
N LYS A 60 -12.50 0.16 0.28
CA LYS A 60 -12.86 0.94 -0.91
C LYS A 60 -11.78 1.98 -1.25
N ALA A 61 -11.22 2.65 -0.25
CA ALA A 61 -10.15 3.62 -0.42
C ALA A 61 -8.89 2.95 -1.01
N ILE A 62 -8.45 1.84 -0.42
CA ILE A 62 -7.31 1.04 -0.89
C ILE A 62 -7.52 0.63 -2.35
N ARG A 63 -8.63 -0.02 -2.69
CA ARG A 63 -8.92 -0.45 -4.07
C ARG A 63 -8.95 0.70 -5.07
N THR A 64 -9.33 1.89 -4.63
CA THR A 64 -9.38 3.07 -5.52
C THR A 64 -7.97 3.62 -5.72
N HIS A 65 -7.19 3.71 -4.65
CA HIS A 65 -5.79 4.12 -4.67
C HIS A 65 -4.94 3.16 -5.53
N GLU A 66 -5.07 1.85 -5.34
CA GLU A 66 -4.39 0.83 -6.16
C GLU A 66 -4.73 0.94 -7.65
N ARG A 67 -6.00 1.20 -7.99
CA ARG A 67 -6.41 1.41 -9.38
C ARG A 67 -5.81 2.68 -9.99
N GLN A 68 -5.78 3.76 -9.22
CA GLN A 68 -5.13 5.01 -9.65
C GLN A 68 -3.64 4.80 -9.85
N LEU A 69 -2.96 4.15 -8.89
CA LEU A 69 -1.54 3.84 -8.98
C LEU A 69 -1.22 2.95 -10.18
N ALA A 70 -1.99 1.87 -10.40
CA ALA A 70 -1.82 0.99 -11.55
C ALA A 70 -1.99 1.73 -12.88
N ARG A 71 -2.98 2.63 -12.95
CA ARG A 71 -3.19 3.49 -14.12
C ARG A 71 -2.00 4.41 -14.35
N THR A 72 -1.53 5.11 -13.31
CA THR A 72 -0.36 5.98 -13.40
C THR A 72 0.88 5.22 -13.85
N ILE A 73 1.12 4.01 -13.34
CA ILE A 73 2.23 3.16 -13.79
C ILE A 73 2.12 2.87 -15.29
N VAL A 74 0.94 2.46 -15.76
CA VAL A 74 0.73 2.16 -17.19
C VAL A 74 0.88 3.40 -18.08
N GLU A 75 0.50 4.58 -17.59
CA GLU A 75 0.60 5.84 -18.34
C GLU A 75 2.02 6.43 -18.35
N THR A 76 2.86 6.11 -17.34
CA THR A 76 4.19 6.74 -17.16
C THR A 76 5.36 5.84 -17.50
N VAL A 77 5.18 4.52 -17.46
CA VAL A 77 6.24 3.54 -17.71
C VAL A 77 6.16 3.03 -19.13
N ASP A 78 7.29 3.02 -19.83
CA ASP A 78 7.37 2.50 -21.19
C ASP A 78 6.83 1.06 -21.28
N PRO A 79 5.96 0.74 -22.27
CA PRO A 79 5.40 -0.61 -22.44
C PRO A 79 6.43 -1.76 -22.43
N PRO A 80 7.61 -1.68 -23.09
CA PRO A 80 8.61 -2.75 -23.02
C PRO A 80 9.18 -2.93 -21.61
N LEU A 81 9.37 -1.84 -20.87
CA LEU A 81 9.85 -1.89 -19.49
C LEU A 81 8.81 -2.54 -18.57
N LEU A 82 7.53 -2.19 -18.74
CA LEU A 82 6.42 -2.80 -18.00
C LEU A 82 6.28 -4.30 -18.31
N ALA A 83 6.45 -4.70 -19.58
CA ALA A 83 6.44 -6.10 -19.99
C ALA A 83 7.59 -6.88 -19.35
N ARG A 84 8.80 -6.29 -19.33
CA ARG A 84 9.97 -6.87 -18.65
C ARG A 84 9.72 -7.05 -17.16
N TRP A 85 9.17 -6.04 -16.49
CA TRP A 85 8.81 -6.16 -15.07
C TRP A 85 7.86 -7.33 -14.84
N ARG A 86 6.79 -7.42 -15.64
CA ARG A 86 5.79 -8.50 -15.54
C ARG A 86 6.42 -9.87 -15.74
N SER A 87 7.26 -10.07 -16.75
CA SER A 87 7.91 -11.36 -16.98
C SER A 87 8.84 -11.75 -15.84
N THR A 88 9.69 -10.82 -15.39
CA THR A 88 10.69 -11.08 -14.34
C THR A 88 10.04 -11.43 -13.00
N ILE A 89 9.00 -10.71 -12.56
CA ILE A 89 8.39 -10.98 -11.25
C ILE A 89 7.67 -12.35 -11.20
N THR A 90 7.16 -12.83 -12.34
CA THR A 90 6.49 -14.12 -12.45
C THR A 90 7.44 -15.29 -12.69
N GLU A 91 8.72 -15.03 -12.93
CA GLU A 91 9.71 -16.06 -13.23
C GLU A 91 9.89 -16.99 -12.02
N PRO A 92 9.87 -18.32 -12.23
CA PRO A 92 10.15 -19.28 -11.17
C PRO A 92 11.65 -19.25 -10.85
N ARG A 93 11.99 -19.25 -9.55
CA ARG A 93 13.36 -19.48 -9.08
C ARG A 93 13.62 -20.96 -8.86
N GLU A 94 14.89 -21.32 -8.75
CA GLU A 94 15.35 -22.68 -8.42
C GLU A 94 14.75 -23.23 -7.11
N SER A 95 14.39 -22.33 -6.17
CA SER A 95 13.72 -22.66 -4.92
C SER A 95 12.23 -23.04 -5.07
N GLY A 96 11.66 -22.99 -6.28
CA GLY A 96 10.24 -23.25 -6.56
C GLY A 96 9.30 -22.07 -6.26
N THR A 97 9.81 -20.98 -5.69
CA THR A 97 9.05 -19.72 -5.50
C THR A 97 9.22 -18.78 -6.69
N THR A 98 8.25 -17.92 -6.95
CA THR A 98 8.43 -16.83 -7.93
C THR A 98 9.43 -15.79 -7.43
N VAL A 99 10.07 -15.08 -8.34
CA VAL A 99 10.91 -13.89 -8.02
C VAL A 99 10.16 -12.91 -7.12
N GLN A 100 8.87 -12.69 -7.39
CA GLN A 100 7.99 -11.84 -6.58
C GLN A 100 7.90 -12.30 -5.12
N SER A 101 7.67 -13.59 -4.88
CA SER A 101 7.55 -14.15 -3.53
C SER A 101 8.86 -14.04 -2.76
N TRP A 102 9.98 -14.23 -3.46
CA TRP A 102 11.32 -14.06 -2.91
C TRP A 102 11.64 -12.60 -2.56
N LEU A 103 11.29 -11.64 -3.42
CA LEU A 103 11.47 -10.21 -3.16
C LEU A 103 10.67 -9.74 -1.91
N TRP A 104 9.47 -10.30 -1.70
CA TRP A 104 8.62 -9.96 -0.56
C TRP A 104 8.91 -10.74 0.73
N ALA A 105 9.72 -11.79 0.66
CA ALA A 105 10.07 -12.55 1.85
C ALA A 105 10.84 -11.68 2.84
N ALA A 106 10.41 -11.68 4.11
CA ALA A 106 11.14 -10.99 5.17
C ALA A 106 12.59 -11.53 5.24
N PRO A 107 13.61 -10.67 5.37
CA PRO A 107 14.98 -11.13 5.58
C PRO A 107 15.04 -12.02 6.83
N ALA A 108 15.72 -13.16 6.74
CA ALA A 108 15.97 -13.99 7.91
C ALA A 108 17.13 -13.41 8.75
N LYS A 109 17.51 -14.11 9.83
CA LYS A 109 18.59 -13.67 10.75
C LYS A 109 19.88 -13.30 10.00
N HIS A 110 20.63 -12.33 10.51
CA HIS A 110 21.87 -11.80 9.93
C HIS A 110 23.00 -12.84 9.85
N SER A 111 22.94 -13.75 8.88
CA SER A 111 24.06 -14.58 8.44
C SER A 111 24.68 -14.02 7.17
N SER A 112 25.91 -14.40 6.84
CA SER A 112 26.59 -14.03 5.59
C SER A 112 25.74 -14.34 4.36
N ARG A 113 25.12 -15.54 4.34
CA ARG A 113 24.19 -15.96 3.29
C ARG A 113 23.00 -15.01 3.14
N GLN A 114 22.43 -14.51 4.24
CA GLN A 114 21.31 -13.57 4.17
C GLN A 114 21.74 -12.19 3.64
N ILE A 115 22.98 -11.77 3.90
CA ILE A 115 23.54 -10.56 3.31
C ILE A 115 23.68 -10.73 1.79
N GLU A 116 24.20 -11.86 1.32
CA GLU A 116 24.29 -12.19 -0.10
C GLU A 116 22.91 -12.17 -0.78
N GLU A 117 21.91 -12.79 -0.17
CA GLU A 117 20.53 -12.78 -0.67
C GLU A 117 19.95 -11.35 -0.74
N VAL A 118 20.25 -10.49 0.23
CA VAL A 118 19.82 -9.08 0.19
C VAL A 118 20.51 -8.31 -0.94
N LEU A 119 21.82 -8.51 -1.14
CA LEU A 119 22.56 -7.89 -2.25
C LEU A 119 22.01 -8.35 -3.61
N GLU A 120 21.66 -9.62 -3.74
CA GLU A 120 21.01 -10.16 -4.94
C GLU A 120 19.68 -9.44 -5.23
N ARG A 121 18.86 -9.18 -4.19
CA ARG A 121 17.61 -8.43 -4.34
C ARG A 121 17.86 -7.01 -4.82
N VAL A 122 18.85 -6.33 -4.25
CA VAL A 122 19.22 -4.96 -4.64
C VAL A 122 19.65 -4.92 -6.10
N GLU A 123 20.51 -5.85 -6.53
CA GLU A 123 20.99 -5.90 -7.90
C GLU A 123 19.85 -6.18 -8.89
N LEU A 124 18.95 -7.12 -8.58
CA LEU A 124 17.76 -7.36 -9.41
C LEU A 124 16.90 -6.09 -9.54
N LEU A 125 16.63 -5.40 -8.44
CA LEU A 125 15.84 -4.15 -8.45
C LEU A 125 16.53 -3.05 -9.27
N ARG A 126 17.86 -2.96 -9.20
CA ARG A 126 18.66 -2.05 -10.03
C ARG A 126 18.53 -2.39 -11.52
N GLN A 127 18.62 -3.66 -11.89
CA GLN A 127 18.45 -4.12 -13.28
C GLN A 127 17.04 -3.84 -13.82
N LEU A 128 16.03 -3.94 -12.95
CA LEU A 128 14.66 -3.54 -13.27
C LEU A 128 14.50 -2.03 -13.46
N GLY A 129 15.49 -1.21 -13.10
CA GLY A 129 15.43 0.25 -13.24
C GLY A 129 14.68 0.92 -12.08
N VAL A 130 14.52 0.24 -10.94
CA VAL A 130 13.87 0.81 -9.74
C VAL A 130 14.75 1.89 -9.10
N SER A 131 16.07 1.86 -9.34
CA SER A 131 17.03 2.80 -8.76
C SER A 131 17.50 3.93 -9.69
N SER A 132 16.88 4.14 -10.86
CA SER A 132 17.08 5.37 -11.62
C SER A 132 16.18 6.47 -11.07
N GLY A 133 16.39 6.82 -9.80
CA GLY A 133 15.82 8.02 -9.21
C GLY A 133 16.53 9.24 -9.80
N THR A 134 15.78 10.03 -10.57
CA THR A 134 16.09 11.44 -10.82
C THR A 134 15.64 12.25 -9.61
#